data_AF-A0A939RHT5-F1
#
_entry.id   AF-A0A939RHT5-F1
#
_cell.length_a   1.000
_cell.length_b   1.000
_cell.length_c   1.000
_cell.angle_alpha   90.00
_cell.angle_beta   90.00
_cell.angle_gamma   90.00
#
_symmetry.space_group_name_H-M   'P 1'
#
loop_
_entity.id
_entity.type
_entity.pdbx_description
1 polymer ?
#
loop_
_entity_poly.entity_id
_entity_poly.type
_entity_poly.pdbx_seq_one_letter_code
_entity_poly.pdbx_strand_id
1 'polypeptide(L)'
;AHLFAAFVPAAYRPHPHHPSPWSAQQGQETLAFLARHLEYNLGGTPDLAWWHLHKALARHRLGLVAGLTSGLMFGLAFELAFGLALGLSGDLALGLTVGLIIGLIPAIASGYLSWAVAERMSKVDADPSAGIRWAPDWSRFKGLPLLILAGVFAGGLVAGGLHAGLQTAFVTVLVYGLIFAIENGLSSVPSDLATSVGPSAVLARDRRTFWTIGLTTWLLTGLVTGLGVGLAGGLVTGLGVGLWAGLLLGLLLALARSVWWKFVVARFVLAARGRVPWRLMGFLADAHERRGVLRQAGAVYQFRHLDLQRHLAERRP
;
A
#
# COMPACT_ATOMS: atom_id res chain seq x y z
N ALA A 1 -30.03 17.41 -24.16
CA ALA A 1 -29.84 16.13 -23.44
C ALA A 1 -29.62 14.92 -24.38
N HIS A 2 -30.36 14.77 -25.49
CA HIS A 2 -30.28 13.58 -26.36
C HIS A 2 -28.91 13.34 -27.04
N LEU A 3 -28.14 14.39 -27.35
CA LEU A 3 -26.83 14.25 -28.00
C LEU A 3 -25.79 13.56 -27.10
N PHE A 4 -25.74 13.89 -25.81
CA PHE A 4 -24.79 13.28 -24.86
C PHE A 4 -25.15 11.83 -24.51
N ALA A 5 -26.45 11.50 -24.50
CA ALA A 5 -26.92 10.13 -24.25
C ALA A 5 -26.51 9.14 -25.35
N ALA A 6 -26.38 9.62 -26.60
CA ALA A 6 -25.98 8.81 -27.75
C ALA A 6 -24.46 8.78 -27.98
N PHE A 7 -23.73 9.77 -27.46
CA PHE A 7 -22.29 9.93 -27.70
C PHE A 7 -21.47 8.72 -27.22
N VAL A 8 -21.69 8.23 -26.00
CA VAL A 8 -20.92 7.11 -25.44
C VAL A 8 -21.22 5.80 -26.17
N PRO A 9 -22.49 5.40 -26.40
CA PRO A 9 -22.80 4.22 -27.21
C PRO A 9 -22.24 4.29 -28.64
N ALA A 10 -22.26 5.47 -29.26
CA ALA A 10 -21.72 5.66 -30.60
C ALA A 10 -20.19 5.50 -30.62
N ALA A 11 -19.48 6.05 -29.63
CA ALA A 11 -18.03 5.95 -29.54
C ALA A 11 -17.54 4.50 -29.39
N TYR A 12 -18.24 3.69 -28.58
CA TYR A 12 -17.89 2.28 -28.31
C TYR A 12 -18.56 1.28 -29.27
N ARG A 13 -19.19 1.74 -30.36
CA ARG A 13 -19.76 0.85 -31.37
C ARG A 13 -18.63 0.03 -32.04
N PRO A 14 -18.80 -1.29 -32.25
CA PRO A 14 -17.77 -2.12 -32.87
C PRO A 14 -17.31 -1.52 -34.20
N HIS A 15 -16.02 -1.18 -34.31
CA HIS A 15 -15.42 -0.62 -35.52
C HIS A 15 -14.36 -1.58 -36.07
N PRO A 16 -14.35 -1.88 -37.39
CA PRO A 16 -13.41 -2.83 -37.99
C PRO A 16 -11.93 -2.48 -37.77
N HIS A 17 -11.60 -1.19 -37.79
CA HIS A 17 -10.21 -0.70 -37.67
C HIS A 17 -9.75 -0.47 -36.22
N HIS A 18 -10.68 -0.40 -35.26
CA HIS A 18 -10.40 -0.13 -33.85
C HIS A 18 -11.25 -1.02 -32.94
N PRO A 19 -10.93 -2.33 -32.85
CA PRO A 19 -11.65 -3.24 -31.99
C PRO A 19 -11.53 -2.81 -30.52
N SER A 20 -12.68 -2.64 -29.86
CA SER A 20 -12.76 -2.40 -28.43
C SER A 20 -12.95 -3.73 -27.71
N PRO A 21 -12.14 -4.04 -26.68
CA PRO A 21 -12.41 -5.19 -25.82
C PRO A 21 -13.61 -4.96 -24.88
N TRP A 22 -14.14 -3.73 -24.81
CA TRP A 22 -15.29 -3.36 -24.00
C TRP A 22 -16.52 -3.05 -24.85
N SER A 23 -17.69 -3.51 -24.41
CA SER A 23 -18.95 -3.22 -25.08
C SER A 23 -19.43 -1.77 -24.82
N ALA A 24 -20.29 -1.26 -25.68
CA ALA A 24 -20.89 0.06 -25.51
C ALA A 24 -21.66 0.21 -24.19
N GLN A 25 -22.38 -0.84 -23.78
CA GLN A 25 -23.08 -0.88 -22.50
C GLN A 25 -22.09 -0.79 -21.33
N GLN A 26 -21.04 -1.63 -21.34
CA GLN A 26 -20.03 -1.64 -20.28
C GLN A 26 -19.29 -0.29 -20.17
N GLY A 27 -18.96 0.32 -21.31
CA GLY A 27 -18.34 1.64 -21.35
C GLY A 27 -19.25 2.72 -20.77
N GLN A 28 -20.55 2.69 -21.10
CA GLN A 28 -21.53 3.63 -20.56
C GLN A 28 -21.73 3.48 -19.06
N GLU A 29 -21.93 2.25 -18.56
CA GLU A 29 -22.11 1.98 -17.14
C GLU A 29 -20.87 2.39 -16.32
N THR A 30 -19.68 2.09 -16.83
CA THR A 30 -18.42 2.47 -16.19
C THR A 30 -18.26 4.00 -16.16
N LEU A 31 -18.48 4.70 -17.29
CA LEU A 31 -18.36 6.16 -17.34
C LEU A 31 -19.44 6.85 -16.50
N ALA A 32 -20.66 6.32 -16.44
CA ALA A 32 -21.70 6.80 -15.55
C ALA A 32 -21.34 6.62 -14.08
N PHE A 33 -20.78 5.46 -13.71
CA PHE A 33 -20.26 5.23 -12.36
C PHE A 33 -19.14 6.21 -12.00
N LEU A 34 -18.17 6.43 -12.90
CA LEU A 34 -17.07 7.36 -12.67
C LEU A 34 -17.54 8.81 -12.56
N ALA A 35 -18.46 9.24 -13.44
CA ALA A 35 -19.05 10.58 -13.38
C ALA A 35 -19.81 10.79 -12.07
N ARG A 36 -20.62 9.81 -11.65
CA ARG A 36 -21.31 9.84 -10.35
C ARG A 36 -20.33 9.87 -9.18
N HIS A 37 -19.22 9.14 -9.30
CA HIS A 37 -18.20 9.14 -8.27
C HIS A 37 -17.57 10.52 -8.11
N LEU A 38 -17.21 11.18 -9.21
CA LEU A 38 -16.67 12.55 -9.22
C LEU A 38 -17.66 13.56 -8.65
N GLU A 39 -18.92 13.50 -9.08
CA GLU A 39 -19.94 14.47 -8.65
C GLU A 39 -20.26 14.35 -7.16
N TYR A 40 -20.60 13.14 -6.71
CA TYR A 40 -21.14 12.96 -5.35
C TYR A 40 -20.09 12.65 -4.28
N ASN A 41 -18.97 12.01 -4.62
CA ASN A 41 -17.94 11.65 -3.61
C ASN A 41 -16.73 12.56 -3.61
N LEU A 42 -16.48 13.29 -4.71
CA LEU A 42 -15.33 14.18 -4.87
C LEU A 42 -15.73 15.66 -5.05
N GLY A 43 -16.99 16.00 -4.77
CA GLY A 43 -17.47 17.38 -4.74
C GLY A 43 -17.52 18.07 -6.10
N GLY A 44 -17.77 17.31 -7.18
CA GLY A 44 -17.92 17.88 -8.53
C GLY A 44 -16.61 18.18 -9.24
N THR A 45 -15.47 17.65 -8.77
CA THR A 45 -14.19 17.82 -9.46
C THR A 45 -14.23 17.22 -10.87
N PRO A 46 -13.64 17.89 -11.89
CA PRO A 46 -13.42 17.28 -13.21
C PRO A 46 -12.29 16.25 -13.20
N ASP A 47 -11.45 16.24 -12.16
CA ASP A 47 -10.19 15.50 -12.14
C ASP A 47 -10.39 14.04 -11.74
N LEU A 48 -10.49 13.19 -12.75
CA LEU A 48 -10.46 11.75 -12.61
C LEU A 48 -9.01 11.27 -12.41
N ALA A 49 -8.59 11.32 -11.15
CA ALA A 49 -7.33 10.74 -10.71
C ALA A 49 -7.52 9.27 -10.27
N TRP A 50 -6.64 8.38 -10.73
CA TRP A 50 -6.72 6.96 -10.37
C TRP A 50 -6.62 6.75 -8.86
N TRP A 51 -5.82 7.57 -8.17
CA TRP A 51 -5.65 7.48 -6.72
C TRP A 51 -6.91 7.90 -5.96
N HIS A 52 -7.85 8.63 -6.54
CA HIS A 52 -9.12 8.96 -5.86
C HIS A 52 -10.16 7.83 -5.88
N LEU A 53 -9.96 6.79 -6.70
CA LEU A 53 -10.92 5.69 -6.81
C LEU A 53 -11.23 5.00 -5.47
N HIS A 54 -10.26 4.97 -4.54
CA HIS A 54 -10.46 4.38 -3.22
C HIS A 54 -11.50 5.13 -2.35
N LYS A 55 -11.78 6.40 -2.65
CA LYS A 55 -12.83 7.19 -1.98
C LYS A 55 -14.23 6.67 -2.30
N ALA A 56 -14.40 5.84 -3.34
CA ALA A 56 -15.66 5.14 -3.63
C ALA A 56 -15.95 3.97 -2.67
N LEU A 57 -14.96 3.54 -1.87
CA LEU A 57 -15.08 2.47 -0.89
C LEU A 57 -15.15 3.02 0.54
N ALA A 58 -15.91 2.34 1.39
CA ALA A 58 -15.90 2.63 2.82
C ALA A 58 -14.52 2.32 3.43
N ARG A 59 -14.02 3.24 4.27
CA ARG A 59 -12.68 3.18 4.88
C ARG A 59 -12.40 1.88 5.63
N HIS A 60 -13.40 1.39 6.38
CA HIS A 60 -13.29 0.11 7.10
C HIS A 60 -12.98 -1.08 6.18
N ARG A 61 -13.44 -1.07 4.91
CA ARG A 61 -13.15 -2.14 3.95
C ARG A 61 -11.68 -2.12 3.52
N LEU A 62 -11.10 -0.94 3.35
CA LEU A 62 -9.67 -0.80 3.05
C LEU A 62 -8.83 -1.30 4.23
N GLY A 63 -9.20 -0.92 5.46
CA GLY A 63 -8.56 -1.41 6.68
C GLY A 63 -8.65 -2.93 6.81
N LEU A 64 -9.83 -3.51 6.58
CA LEU A 64 -10.04 -4.97 6.72
C LEU A 64 -9.20 -5.75 5.70
N VAL A 65 -9.17 -5.32 4.45
CA VAL A 65 -8.34 -5.98 3.43
C VAL A 65 -6.86 -5.86 3.77
N ALA A 66 -6.39 -4.68 4.21
CA ALA A 66 -5.01 -4.50 4.66
C ALA A 66 -4.70 -5.39 5.87
N GLY A 67 -5.58 -5.46 6.85
CA GLY A 67 -5.41 -6.30 8.04
C GLY A 67 -5.38 -7.79 7.73
N LEU A 68 -6.32 -8.28 6.93
CA LEU A 68 -6.37 -9.70 6.56
C LEU A 68 -5.17 -10.11 5.71
N THR A 69 -4.79 -9.30 4.72
CA THR A 69 -3.63 -9.60 3.86
C THR A 69 -2.34 -9.60 4.65
N SER A 70 -2.11 -8.58 5.48
CA SER A 70 -0.97 -8.54 6.40
C SER A 70 -0.97 -9.74 7.35
N GLY A 71 -2.08 -9.97 8.07
CA GLY A 71 -2.16 -11.05 9.07
C GLY A 71 -1.88 -12.42 8.48
N LEU A 72 -2.40 -12.71 7.28
CA LEU A 72 -2.09 -13.94 6.54
C LEU A 72 -0.62 -14.01 6.14
N MET A 73 -0.06 -12.92 5.59
CA MET A 73 1.36 -12.89 5.22
C MET A 73 2.27 -13.13 6.44
N PHE A 74 1.96 -12.53 7.60
CA PHE A 74 2.76 -12.69 8.81
C PHE A 74 2.57 -14.04 9.48
N GLY A 75 1.33 -14.55 9.53
CA GLY A 75 1.04 -15.87 10.07
C GLY A 75 1.79 -16.95 9.30
N LEU A 76 1.70 -16.92 7.97
CA LEU A 76 2.39 -17.87 7.10
C LEU A 76 3.92 -17.72 7.20
N ALA A 77 4.44 -16.48 7.19
CA ALA A 77 5.89 -16.27 7.32
C ALA A 77 6.43 -16.75 8.68
N PHE A 78 5.66 -16.55 9.75
CA PHE A 78 6.01 -17.03 11.08
C PHE A 78 5.97 -18.56 11.16
N GLU A 79 4.90 -19.17 10.66
CA GLU A 79 4.72 -20.63 10.62
C GLU A 79 5.82 -21.30 9.79
N LEU A 80 6.13 -20.78 8.61
CA LEU A 80 7.20 -21.28 7.76
C LEU A 80 8.57 -21.13 8.44
N ALA A 81 8.87 -19.98 9.04
CA ALA A 81 10.18 -19.77 9.66
C ALA A 81 10.35 -20.62 10.95
N PHE A 82 9.36 -20.55 11.84
CA PHE A 82 9.44 -21.14 13.18
C PHE A 82 9.02 -22.61 13.19
N GLY A 83 7.93 -22.94 12.47
CA GLY A 83 7.43 -24.31 12.37
C GLY A 83 8.38 -25.23 11.61
N LEU A 84 9.02 -24.76 10.53
CA LEU A 84 10.08 -25.54 9.87
C LEU A 84 11.34 -25.64 10.74
N ALA A 85 11.74 -24.57 11.43
CA ALA A 85 12.93 -24.62 12.29
C ALA A 85 12.76 -25.65 13.42
N LEU A 86 11.61 -25.66 14.11
CA LEU A 86 11.31 -26.66 15.13
C LEU A 86 11.11 -28.05 14.53
N GLY A 87 10.44 -28.14 13.39
CA GLY A 87 10.15 -29.41 12.73
C GLY A 87 11.39 -30.12 12.20
N LEU A 88 12.36 -29.38 11.65
CA LEU A 88 13.64 -29.93 11.21
C LEU A 88 14.56 -30.32 12.38
N SER A 89 14.33 -29.75 13.57
CA SER A 89 15.07 -30.06 14.80
C SER A 89 14.52 -31.28 15.54
N GLY A 90 13.37 -31.80 15.11
CA GLY A 90 12.66 -32.87 15.81
C GLY A 90 11.59 -33.49 14.93
N ASP A 91 10.33 -33.47 15.38
CA ASP A 91 9.19 -33.94 14.61
C ASP A 91 8.54 -32.79 13.83
N LEU A 92 8.50 -32.93 12.50
CA LEU A 92 7.90 -31.96 11.60
C LEU A 92 6.41 -31.70 11.91
N ALA A 93 5.66 -32.74 12.31
CA ALA A 93 4.24 -32.60 12.63
C ALA A 93 4.04 -31.75 13.91
N LEU A 94 4.90 -31.95 14.91
CA LEU A 94 4.89 -31.16 16.15
C LEU A 94 5.34 -29.72 15.88
N GLY A 95 6.39 -29.52 15.08
CA GLY A 95 6.88 -28.19 14.69
C GLY A 95 5.81 -27.35 13.99
N LEU A 96 5.09 -27.92 13.02
CA LEU A 96 4.02 -27.23 12.29
C LEU A 96 2.81 -26.91 13.16
N THR A 97 2.37 -27.84 14.01
CA THR A 97 1.22 -27.62 14.91
C THR A 97 1.51 -26.55 15.97
N VAL A 98 2.68 -26.61 16.60
CA VAL A 98 3.14 -25.58 17.55
C VAL A 98 3.34 -24.24 16.84
N GLY A 99 3.91 -24.24 15.64
CA GLY A 99 4.10 -23.05 14.80
C GLY A 99 2.78 -22.37 14.42
N LEU A 100 1.74 -23.14 14.08
CA LEU A 100 0.41 -22.62 13.75
C LEU A 100 -0.27 -21.99 14.98
N ILE A 101 -0.23 -22.67 16.13
CA ILE A 101 -0.88 -22.19 17.37
C ILE A 101 -0.19 -20.91 17.85
N ILE A 102 1.15 -20.91 17.91
CA ILE A 102 1.92 -19.75 18.36
C ILE A 102 1.84 -18.62 17.30
N GLY A 103 1.83 -18.96 16.01
CA GLY A 103 1.80 -18.02 14.89
C GLY A 103 0.49 -17.27 14.71
N LEU A 104 -0.61 -17.77 15.28
CA LEU A 104 -1.92 -17.13 15.20
C LEU A 104 -1.95 -15.78 15.94
N ILE A 105 -1.29 -15.67 17.10
CA ILE A 105 -1.21 -14.45 17.90
C ILE A 105 -0.52 -13.31 17.11
N PRO A 106 0.70 -13.49 16.58
CA PRO A 106 1.35 -12.48 15.76
C PRO A 106 0.61 -12.20 14.44
N ALA A 107 -0.06 -13.20 13.83
CA ALA A 107 -0.92 -12.99 12.66
C ALA A 107 -2.08 -12.03 12.95
N ILE A 108 -2.78 -12.24 14.06
CA ILE A 108 -3.90 -11.37 14.49
C ILE A 108 -3.37 -9.98 14.85
N ALA A 109 -2.29 -9.90 15.63
CA ALA A 109 -1.72 -8.63 16.07
C ALA A 109 -1.24 -7.76 14.89
N SER A 110 -0.54 -8.35 13.93
CA SER A 110 -0.07 -7.66 12.72
C SER A 110 -1.21 -7.24 11.80
N GLY A 111 -2.25 -8.07 11.69
CA GLY A 111 -3.47 -7.74 10.95
C GLY A 111 -4.22 -6.56 11.58
N TYR A 112 -4.38 -6.56 12.90
CA TYR A 112 -4.97 -5.43 13.63
C TYR A 112 -4.15 -4.14 13.45
N LEU A 113 -2.82 -4.22 13.58
CA LEU A 113 -1.94 -3.07 13.42
C LEU A 113 -2.01 -2.50 11.99
N SER A 114 -2.04 -3.36 10.98
CA SER A 114 -2.18 -2.95 9.58
C SER A 114 -3.54 -2.33 9.30
N TRP A 115 -4.62 -2.87 9.87
CA TRP A 115 -5.96 -2.28 9.82
C TRP A 115 -5.95 -0.86 10.42
N ALA A 116 -5.38 -0.69 11.61
CA ALA A 116 -5.33 0.59 12.29
C ALA A 116 -4.53 1.65 11.51
N VAL A 117 -3.37 1.26 10.96
CA VAL A 117 -2.54 2.14 10.11
C VAL A 117 -3.29 2.51 8.84
N ALA A 118 -3.87 1.53 8.13
CA ALA A 118 -4.64 1.76 6.92
C ALA A 118 -5.84 2.68 7.15
N GLU A 119 -6.58 2.46 8.24
CA GLU A 119 -7.72 3.29 8.60
C GLU A 119 -7.28 4.72 8.94
N ARG A 120 -6.24 4.89 9.75
CA ARG A 120 -5.71 6.22 10.10
C ARG A 120 -5.21 6.97 8.86
N MET A 121 -4.49 6.29 7.98
CA MET A 121 -3.94 6.86 6.75
C MET A 121 -5.01 7.08 5.66
N SER A 122 -6.19 6.50 5.80
CA SER A 122 -7.35 6.81 4.93
C SER A 122 -8.05 8.12 5.29
N LYS A 123 -7.75 8.69 6.46
CA LYS A 123 -8.27 10.00 6.89
C LYS A 123 -7.48 11.18 6.32
N VAL A 124 -6.21 10.95 5.97
CA VAL A 124 -5.33 11.97 5.40
C VAL A 124 -5.49 11.95 3.88
N ASP A 125 -5.82 13.09 3.28
CA ASP A 125 -5.76 13.26 1.83
C ASP A 125 -4.29 13.17 1.39
N ALA A 126 -3.90 11.97 0.97
CA ALA A 126 -2.55 11.68 0.53
C ALA A 126 -2.50 11.74 -1.00
N ASP A 127 -1.71 12.68 -1.51
CA ASP A 127 -1.31 12.70 -2.91
C ASP A 127 -0.36 11.53 -3.22
N PRO A 128 -0.40 10.96 -4.45
CA PRO A 128 0.52 9.90 -4.84
C PRO A 128 1.97 10.38 -4.72
N SER A 129 2.82 9.52 -4.16
CA SER A 129 4.21 9.88 -3.91
C SER A 129 5.00 9.90 -5.23
N ALA A 130 5.59 11.04 -5.60
CA ALA A 130 6.48 11.14 -6.77
C ALA A 130 7.80 10.38 -6.56
N GLY A 131 8.13 10.06 -5.33
CA GLY A 131 9.40 9.47 -4.99
C GLY A 131 9.78 9.80 -3.56
N ILE A 132 10.92 9.28 -3.17
CA ILE A 132 11.43 9.38 -1.82
C ILE A 132 12.73 10.15 -1.90
N ARG A 133 12.83 11.24 -1.14
CA ARG A 133 14.11 11.88 -0.88
C ARG A 133 14.49 11.66 0.56
N TRP A 134 15.79 11.57 0.80
CA TRP A 134 16.32 11.64 2.13
C TRP A 134 16.30 13.12 2.57
N ALA A 135 15.38 13.46 3.46
CA ALA A 135 15.25 14.78 4.06
C ALA A 135 14.82 14.60 5.53
N PRO A 136 15.77 14.28 6.41
CA PRO A 136 15.49 14.04 7.82
C PRO A 136 14.98 15.31 8.51
N ASP A 137 13.83 15.18 9.16
CA ASP A 137 13.34 16.22 10.07
C ASP A 137 14.10 16.13 11.40
N TRP A 138 15.22 16.86 11.49
CA TRP A 138 16.14 16.83 12.63
C TRP A 138 15.45 17.18 13.97
N SER A 139 14.30 17.85 13.92
CA SER A 139 13.51 18.18 15.11
C SER A 139 12.94 16.94 15.81
N ARG A 140 12.67 15.87 15.07
CA ARG A 140 12.15 14.59 15.59
C ARG A 140 13.23 13.75 16.25
N PHE A 141 14.49 13.95 15.92
CA PHE A 141 15.63 13.20 16.46
C PHE A 141 15.98 13.55 17.91
N LYS A 142 15.39 14.60 18.50
CA LYS A 142 15.69 15.05 19.88
C LYS A 142 15.38 14.01 20.97
N GLY A 143 14.40 13.14 20.75
CA GLY A 143 14.02 12.07 21.69
C GLY A 143 14.81 10.77 21.56
N LEU A 144 15.59 10.63 20.48
CA LEU A 144 16.34 9.41 20.17
C LEU A 144 17.33 9.01 21.27
N PRO A 145 18.10 9.94 21.89
CA PRO A 145 19.05 9.59 22.95
C PRO A 145 18.36 8.98 24.17
N LEU A 146 17.16 9.46 24.53
CA LEU A 146 16.40 8.96 25.67
C LEU A 146 15.80 7.57 25.40
N LEU A 147 15.32 7.32 24.18
CA LEU A 147 14.80 6.02 23.76
C LEU A 147 15.91 4.95 23.73
N ILE A 148 17.08 5.35 23.22
CA ILE A 148 18.32 4.56 23.24
C ILE A 148 18.70 4.23 24.68
N LEU A 149 18.77 5.23 25.57
CA LEU A 149 19.16 5.04 26.97
C LEU A 149 18.17 4.15 27.74
N ALA A 150 16.87 4.28 27.50
CA ALA A 150 15.83 3.44 28.09
C ALA A 150 15.94 1.98 27.61
N GLY A 151 16.22 1.76 26.32
CA GLY A 151 16.44 0.42 25.75
C GLY A 151 17.72 -0.25 26.29
N VAL A 152 18.81 0.52 26.45
CA VAL A 152 20.06 0.08 27.09
C VAL A 152 19.80 -0.36 28.54
N PHE A 153 19.05 0.45 29.29
CA PHE A 153 18.74 0.18 30.70
C PHE A 153 17.85 -1.06 30.86
N ALA A 154 16.82 -1.22 30.02
CA ALA A 154 15.95 -2.39 30.05
C ALA A 154 16.65 -3.68 29.62
N GLY A 155 17.48 -3.65 28.56
CA GLY A 155 18.24 -4.81 28.09
C GLY A 155 19.31 -5.26 29.09
N GLY A 156 20.00 -4.31 29.73
CA GLY A 156 20.97 -4.59 30.78
C GLY A 156 20.38 -5.25 32.02
N LEU A 157 19.13 -4.92 32.37
CA LEU A 157 18.42 -5.47 33.53
C LEU A 157 17.96 -6.92 33.30
N VAL A 158 17.66 -7.28 32.05
CA VAL A 158 17.17 -8.63 31.66
C VAL A 158 18.33 -9.61 31.41
N ALA A 159 19.47 -9.15 30.91
CA ALA A 159 20.55 -10.02 30.42
C ALA A 159 21.58 -10.48 31.49
N GLY A 160 21.41 -10.09 32.76
CA GLY A 160 22.15 -10.68 33.89
C GLY A 160 23.65 -10.36 33.97
N GLY A 161 24.13 -9.32 33.31
CA GLY A 161 25.53 -8.87 33.41
C GLY A 161 25.90 -7.71 32.49
N LEU A 162 26.97 -6.95 32.83
CA LEU A 162 27.38 -5.75 32.11
C LEU A 162 27.75 -6.01 30.63
N HIS A 163 28.42 -7.14 30.34
CA HIS A 163 28.84 -7.48 28.98
C HIS A 163 27.64 -7.83 28.08
N ALA A 164 26.73 -8.67 28.57
CA ALA A 164 25.50 -9.03 27.84
C ALA A 164 24.54 -7.84 27.73
N GLY A 165 24.50 -6.96 28.74
CA GLY A 165 23.78 -5.70 28.73
C GLY A 165 24.30 -4.72 27.68
N LEU A 166 25.62 -4.58 27.53
CA LEU A 166 26.22 -3.70 26.52
C LEU A 166 26.00 -4.21 25.08
N GLN A 167 26.07 -5.53 24.86
CA GLN A 167 25.78 -6.13 23.57
C GLN A 167 24.30 -5.96 23.17
N THR A 168 23.38 -6.25 24.09
CA THR A 168 21.93 -6.08 23.84
C THR A 168 21.56 -4.62 23.66
N ALA A 169 22.16 -3.71 24.44
CA ALA A 169 22.04 -2.27 24.27
C ALA A 169 22.51 -1.81 22.89
N PHE A 170 23.71 -2.20 22.46
CA PHE A 170 24.26 -1.79 21.16
C PHE A 170 23.36 -2.24 19.99
N VAL A 171 22.91 -3.49 20.02
CA VAL A 171 21.97 -4.03 19.02
C VAL A 171 20.65 -3.26 19.04
N THR A 172 20.10 -2.98 20.22
CA THR A 172 18.86 -2.22 20.39
C THR A 172 19.00 -0.81 19.81
N VAL A 173 20.09 -0.11 20.14
CA VAL A 173 20.37 1.23 19.63
C VAL A 173 20.53 1.25 18.11
N LEU A 174 21.25 0.28 17.56
CA LEU A 174 21.47 0.15 16.12
C LEU A 174 20.15 -0.11 15.39
N VAL A 175 19.32 -1.04 15.90
CA VAL A 175 18.04 -1.44 15.32
C VAL A 175 17.03 -0.30 15.40
N TYR A 176 16.73 0.20 16.60
CA TYR A 176 15.73 1.25 16.79
C TYR A 176 16.20 2.59 16.20
N GLY A 177 17.50 2.88 16.24
CA GLY A 177 18.09 4.04 15.59
C GLY A 177 17.94 4.01 14.07
N LEU A 178 18.19 2.86 13.44
CA LEU A 178 18.03 2.69 12.00
C LEU A 178 16.56 2.76 11.57
N ILE A 179 15.65 2.12 12.31
CA ILE A 179 14.20 2.21 12.09
C ILE A 179 13.76 3.67 12.16
N PHE A 180 14.13 4.37 13.23
CA PHE A 180 13.78 5.77 13.44
C PHE A 180 14.34 6.68 12.34
N ALA A 181 15.58 6.43 11.90
CA ALA A 181 16.22 7.15 10.79
C ALA A 181 15.54 6.89 9.44
N ILE A 182 15.04 5.67 9.19
CA ILE A 182 14.27 5.36 7.97
C ILE A 182 12.91 6.06 8.01
N GLU A 183 12.20 5.98 9.13
CA GLU A 183 10.85 6.55 9.28
C GLU A 183 10.84 8.08 9.16
N ASN A 184 11.83 8.74 9.77
CA ASN A 184 11.91 10.19 9.87
C ASN A 184 12.88 10.81 8.86
N GLY A 185 13.75 10.01 8.23
CA GLY A 185 14.66 10.42 7.17
C GLY A 185 14.02 10.45 5.79
N LEU A 186 13.03 9.60 5.55
CA LEU A 186 12.36 9.52 4.26
C LEU A 186 11.19 10.51 4.17
N SER A 187 11.34 11.53 3.32
CA SER A 187 10.27 12.47 2.98
C SER A 187 9.72 12.13 1.58
N SER A 188 8.39 12.12 1.44
CA SER A 188 7.73 12.03 0.14
C SER A 188 7.94 13.35 -0.61
N VAL A 189 8.50 13.28 -1.82
CA VAL A 189 8.51 14.44 -2.71
C VAL A 189 7.11 14.56 -3.32
N PRO A 190 6.41 15.71 -3.14
CA PRO A 190 5.15 15.95 -3.82
C PRO A 190 5.37 15.82 -5.32
N SER A 191 4.52 15.06 -6.00
CA SER A 191 4.63 14.94 -7.45
C SER A 191 4.23 16.25 -8.07
N ASP A 192 5.10 16.81 -8.90
CA ASP A 192 4.76 17.95 -9.72
C ASP A 192 3.83 17.45 -10.84
N LEU A 193 2.53 17.33 -10.49
CA LEU A 193 1.47 16.77 -11.33
C LEU A 193 1.31 17.51 -12.67
N ALA A 194 1.92 18.70 -12.78
CA ALA A 194 1.97 19.54 -13.97
C ALA A 194 3.04 19.10 -14.99
N THR A 195 4.07 18.37 -14.57
CA THR A 195 5.14 17.88 -15.48
C THR A 195 4.67 16.65 -16.24
N SER A 196 4.27 16.85 -17.51
CA SER A 196 4.04 15.95 -18.69
C SER A 196 4.03 14.40 -18.59
N VAL A 197 3.89 13.79 -17.42
CA VAL A 197 3.98 12.35 -17.19
C VAL A 197 2.56 11.79 -17.10
N GLY A 198 2.25 10.83 -17.97
CA GLY A 198 0.91 10.26 -18.07
C GLY A 198 0.41 9.56 -16.79
N PRO A 199 -0.91 9.42 -16.61
CA PRO A 199 -1.52 8.81 -15.41
C PRO A 199 -0.99 7.40 -15.10
N SER A 200 -0.70 6.62 -16.14
CA SER A 200 -0.11 5.27 -16.02
C SER A 200 1.32 5.28 -15.48
N ALA A 201 2.11 6.31 -15.81
CA ALA A 201 3.47 6.46 -15.32
C ALA A 201 3.50 6.87 -13.84
N VAL A 202 2.56 7.72 -13.39
CA VAL A 202 2.39 8.03 -11.95
C VAL A 202 2.00 6.77 -11.17
N LEU A 203 1.10 5.94 -11.71
CA LEU A 203 0.73 4.65 -11.10
C LEU A 203 1.93 3.69 -11.02
N ALA A 204 2.71 3.56 -12.10
CA ALA A 204 3.89 2.70 -12.13
C ALA A 204 4.96 3.17 -11.15
N ARG A 205 5.10 4.49 -10.96
CA ARG A 205 6.02 5.11 -10.02
C ARG A 205 5.61 4.86 -8.57
N ASP A 206 4.33 5.08 -8.23
CA ASP A 206 3.83 4.80 -6.87
C ASP A 206 3.91 3.30 -6.53
N ARG A 207 3.67 2.41 -7.51
CA ARG A 207 3.91 0.96 -7.37
C ARG A 207 5.38 0.65 -7.06
N ARG A 208 6.31 1.30 -7.76
CA ARG A 208 7.75 1.14 -7.49
C ARG A 208 8.08 1.63 -6.09
N THR A 209 7.57 2.80 -5.69
CA THR A 209 7.73 3.36 -4.33
C THR A 209 7.28 2.36 -3.26
N PHE A 210 6.09 1.76 -3.41
CA PHE A 210 5.57 0.75 -2.48
C PHE A 210 6.56 -0.41 -2.29
N TRP A 211 6.99 -1.05 -3.40
CA TRP A 211 7.91 -2.18 -3.32
C TRP A 211 9.30 -1.77 -2.84
N THR A 212 9.80 -0.60 -3.23
CA THR A 212 11.09 -0.13 -2.76
C THR A 212 11.08 0.10 -1.26
N ILE A 213 10.08 0.80 -0.70
CA ILE A 213 9.98 1.03 0.75
C ILE A 213 9.82 -0.32 1.47
N GLY A 214 8.87 -1.14 1.01
CA GLY A 214 8.58 -2.41 1.64
C GLY A 214 9.81 -3.32 1.68
N LEU A 215 10.48 -3.52 0.55
CA LEU A 215 11.62 -4.43 0.43
C LEU A 215 12.89 -3.87 1.09
N THR A 216 13.20 -2.57 0.93
CA THR A 216 14.41 -2.02 1.55
C THR A 216 14.27 -1.96 3.05
N THR A 217 13.14 -1.50 3.57
CA THR A 217 12.90 -1.52 5.02
C THR A 217 12.86 -2.95 5.55
N TRP A 218 12.23 -3.89 4.83
CA TRP A 218 12.23 -5.29 5.26
C TRP A 218 13.63 -5.87 5.36
N LEU A 219 14.42 -5.78 4.29
CA LEU A 219 15.74 -6.41 4.24
C LEU A 219 16.73 -5.70 5.16
N LEU A 220 16.75 -4.36 5.19
CA LEU A 220 17.68 -3.62 6.03
C LEU A 220 17.38 -3.85 7.51
N THR A 221 16.15 -3.60 7.94
CA THR A 221 15.79 -3.80 9.34
C THR A 221 15.87 -5.27 9.71
N GLY A 222 15.44 -6.17 8.83
CA GLY A 222 15.44 -7.59 9.11
C GLY A 222 16.84 -8.20 9.23
N LEU A 223 17.79 -7.78 8.39
CA LEU A 223 19.18 -8.22 8.50
C LEU A 223 19.87 -7.59 9.71
N VAL A 224 19.65 -6.30 9.98
CA VAL A 224 20.28 -5.61 11.11
C VAL A 224 19.80 -6.19 12.45
N THR A 225 18.49 -6.35 12.62
CA THR A 225 17.93 -7.01 13.79
C THR A 225 18.34 -8.47 13.84
N GLY A 226 18.31 -9.17 12.70
CA GLY A 226 18.56 -10.60 12.65
C GLY A 226 20.01 -10.98 12.95
N LEU A 227 20.97 -10.21 12.45
CA LEU A 227 22.38 -10.37 12.79
C LEU A 227 22.66 -9.95 14.24
N GLY A 228 22.06 -8.85 14.71
CA GLY A 228 22.25 -8.38 16.08
C GLY A 228 21.78 -9.42 17.12
N VAL A 229 20.57 -9.96 16.94
CA VAL A 229 20.05 -11.04 17.79
C VAL A 229 20.81 -12.35 17.55
N GLY A 230 21.16 -12.63 16.30
CA GLY A 230 21.76 -13.90 15.92
C GLY A 230 23.20 -14.09 16.40
N LEU A 231 23.97 -13.01 16.50
CA LEU A 231 25.31 -13.04 17.08
C LEU A 231 25.30 -13.28 18.60
N ALA A 232 24.19 -12.94 19.28
CA ALA A 232 24.05 -13.14 20.73
C ALA A 232 23.41 -14.48 21.11
N GLY A 233 22.52 -15.02 20.27
CA GLY A 233 21.69 -16.19 20.63
C GLY A 233 21.53 -17.25 19.53
N GLY A 234 22.27 -17.13 18.42
CA GLY A 234 22.25 -18.07 17.29
C GLY A 234 21.72 -17.47 15.99
N LEU A 235 22.45 -17.62 14.88
CA LEU A 235 22.12 -16.96 13.61
C LEU A 235 20.75 -17.34 13.03
N VAL A 236 20.34 -18.61 13.19
CA VAL A 236 19.05 -19.10 12.65
C VAL A 236 17.88 -18.41 13.35
N THR A 237 17.89 -18.38 14.68
CA THR A 237 16.83 -17.74 15.49
C THR A 237 16.85 -16.23 15.30
N GLY A 238 18.04 -15.63 15.29
CA GLY A 238 18.23 -14.21 15.03
C GLY A 238 17.64 -13.78 13.69
N LEU A 239 18.10 -14.38 12.59
CA LEU A 239 17.62 -14.05 11.24
C LEU A 239 16.12 -14.31 11.07
N GLY A 240 15.58 -15.37 11.67
CA GLY A 240 14.14 -15.64 11.66
C GLY A 240 13.35 -14.50 12.30
N VAL A 241 13.72 -14.09 13.52
CA VAL A 241 13.05 -12.99 14.24
C VAL A 241 13.25 -11.66 13.52
N GLY A 242 14.47 -11.38 13.06
CA GLY A 242 14.82 -10.16 12.35
C GLY A 242 14.02 -10.00 11.06
N LEU A 243 14.09 -10.97 10.15
CA LEU A 243 13.36 -10.92 8.88
C LEU A 243 11.84 -10.84 9.09
N TRP A 244 11.31 -11.48 10.12
CA TRP A 244 9.90 -11.39 10.46
C TRP A 244 9.50 -9.97 10.93
N ALA A 245 10.27 -9.38 11.86
CA ALA A 245 10.04 -8.03 12.35
C ALA A 245 10.25 -6.96 11.25
N GLY A 246 11.28 -7.14 10.43
CA GLY A 246 11.56 -6.28 9.28
C GLY A 246 10.41 -6.29 8.27
N LEU A 247 9.82 -7.46 8.00
CA LEU A 247 8.70 -7.59 7.06
C LEU A 247 7.50 -6.79 7.55
N LEU A 248 7.24 -6.84 8.87
CA LEU A 248 6.14 -6.11 9.49
C LEU A 248 6.32 -4.61 9.33
N LEU A 249 7.49 -4.12 9.72
CA LEU A 249 7.79 -2.70 9.60
C LEU A 249 7.76 -2.23 8.14
N GLY A 250 8.40 -2.99 7.24
CA GLY A 250 8.43 -2.65 5.81
C GLY A 250 7.04 -2.59 5.19
N LEU A 251 6.17 -3.56 5.52
CA LEU A 251 4.80 -3.55 5.03
C LEU A 251 3.99 -2.37 5.61
N LEU A 252 4.09 -2.10 6.91
CA LEU A 252 3.39 -0.98 7.55
C LEU A 252 3.80 0.35 6.95
N LEU A 253 5.09 0.57 6.71
CA LEU A 253 5.58 1.79 6.06
C LEU A 253 5.15 1.87 4.59
N ALA A 254 5.18 0.76 3.85
CA ALA A 254 4.71 0.72 2.46
C ALA A 254 3.20 1.04 2.37
N LEU A 255 2.39 0.45 3.25
CA LEU A 255 0.95 0.74 3.35
C LEU A 255 0.68 2.19 3.76
N ALA A 256 1.50 2.74 4.67
CA ALA A 256 1.36 4.11 5.13
C ALA A 256 1.70 5.14 4.05
N ARG A 257 2.71 4.87 3.21
CA ARG A 257 3.30 5.87 2.29
C ARG A 257 2.81 5.77 0.85
N SER A 258 2.19 4.67 0.43
CA SER A 258 1.72 4.47 -0.95
C SER A 258 0.20 4.48 -1.05
N VAL A 259 -0.32 5.00 -2.16
CA VAL A 259 -1.75 5.00 -2.50
C VAL A 259 -2.10 3.86 -3.45
N TRP A 260 -1.10 3.25 -4.10
CA TRP A 260 -1.24 2.16 -5.05
C TRP A 260 -2.05 0.99 -4.49
N TRP A 261 -1.77 0.55 -3.26
CA TRP A 261 -2.50 -0.57 -2.67
C TRP A 261 -3.99 -0.23 -2.47
N LYS A 262 -4.31 1.01 -2.05
CA LYS A 262 -5.71 1.48 -1.89
C LYS A 262 -6.44 1.44 -3.24
N PHE A 263 -5.77 1.89 -4.30
CA PHE A 263 -6.28 1.82 -5.66
C PHE A 263 -6.50 0.37 -6.13
N VAL A 264 -5.55 -0.54 -5.86
CA VAL A 264 -5.67 -1.95 -6.23
C VAL A 264 -6.89 -2.57 -5.54
N VAL A 265 -7.03 -2.40 -4.22
CA VAL A 265 -8.18 -2.91 -3.47
C VAL A 265 -9.50 -2.33 -4.01
N ALA A 266 -9.56 -1.02 -4.22
CA ALA A 266 -10.74 -0.36 -4.76
C ALA A 266 -11.12 -0.88 -6.16
N ARG A 267 -10.13 -1.01 -7.05
CA ARG A 267 -10.32 -1.55 -8.39
C ARG A 267 -10.83 -2.98 -8.35
N PHE A 268 -10.23 -3.86 -7.53
CA PHE A 268 -10.65 -5.25 -7.40
C PHE A 268 -12.10 -5.36 -6.89
N VAL A 269 -12.43 -4.64 -5.82
CA VAL A 269 -13.78 -4.66 -5.22
C VAL A 269 -14.83 -4.08 -6.17
N LEU A 270 -14.53 -2.99 -6.87
CA LEU A 270 -15.46 -2.39 -7.84
C LEU A 270 -15.60 -3.24 -9.10
N ALA A 271 -14.52 -3.89 -9.56
CA ALA A 271 -14.56 -4.79 -10.70
C ALA A 271 -15.33 -6.07 -10.40
N ALA A 272 -15.14 -6.64 -9.21
CA ALA A 272 -15.94 -7.77 -8.73
C ALA A 272 -17.45 -7.43 -8.63
N ARG A 273 -17.80 -6.15 -8.43
CA ARG A 273 -19.19 -5.66 -8.45
C ARG A 273 -19.71 -5.28 -9.83
N GLY A 274 -18.91 -5.49 -10.89
CA GLY A 274 -19.26 -5.11 -12.26
C GLY A 274 -19.35 -3.60 -12.51
N ARG A 275 -18.88 -2.74 -11.59
CA ARG A 275 -18.99 -1.27 -11.73
C ARG A 275 -17.90 -0.66 -12.60
N VAL A 276 -16.74 -1.31 -12.66
CA VAL A 276 -15.58 -0.89 -13.47
C VAL A 276 -14.93 -2.12 -14.10
N PRO A 277 -14.25 -2.00 -15.26
CA PRO A 277 -13.55 -3.13 -15.86
C PRO A 277 -12.29 -3.49 -15.07
N TRP A 278 -11.93 -4.78 -15.09
CA TRP A 278 -10.68 -5.29 -14.50
C TRP A 278 -9.44 -4.54 -15.00
N ARG A 279 -9.42 -4.19 -16.30
CA ARG A 279 -8.36 -3.40 -16.94
C ARG A 279 -8.67 -1.90 -16.95
N LEU A 280 -9.08 -1.33 -15.82
CA LEU A 280 -9.48 0.08 -15.69
C LEU A 280 -8.52 1.08 -16.35
N MET A 281 -7.21 0.97 -16.13
CA MET A 281 -6.25 1.90 -16.74
C MET A 281 -6.21 1.78 -18.27
N GLY A 282 -6.39 0.56 -18.81
CA GLY A 282 -6.50 0.35 -20.25
C GLY A 282 -7.81 0.91 -20.81
N PHE A 283 -8.90 0.81 -20.05
CA PHE A 283 -10.18 1.42 -20.42
C PHE A 283 -10.09 2.94 -20.46
N LEU A 284 -9.46 3.57 -19.45
CA LEU A 284 -9.27 5.02 -19.43
C LEU A 284 -8.36 5.51 -20.57
N ALA A 285 -7.31 4.74 -20.89
CA ALA A 285 -6.44 5.04 -22.03
C ALA A 285 -7.21 4.93 -23.36
N ASP A 286 -8.02 3.89 -23.58
CA ASP A 286 -8.86 3.77 -24.79
C ASP A 286 -9.89 4.89 -24.89
N ALA A 287 -10.54 5.23 -23.76
CA ALA A 287 -11.49 6.32 -23.65
C ALA A 287 -10.88 7.70 -23.98
N HIS A 288 -9.58 7.87 -23.69
CA HIS A 288 -8.81 9.05 -24.01
C HIS A 288 -8.34 9.06 -25.48
N GLU A 289 -7.53 8.07 -25.87
CA GLU A 289 -6.79 8.04 -27.14
C GLU A 289 -7.69 7.75 -28.34
N ARG A 290 -8.61 6.77 -28.21
CA ARG A 290 -9.37 6.24 -29.34
C ARG A 290 -10.80 6.72 -29.41
N ARG A 291 -11.41 7.01 -28.25
CA ARG A 291 -12.83 7.40 -28.15
C ARG A 291 -13.04 8.88 -27.93
N GLY A 292 -12.01 9.61 -27.48
CA GLY A 292 -12.06 11.07 -27.27
C GLY A 292 -13.06 11.53 -26.20
N VAL A 293 -13.55 10.61 -25.36
CA VAL A 293 -14.51 10.90 -24.27
C VAL A 293 -13.79 11.60 -23.12
N LEU A 294 -12.56 11.17 -22.86
CA LEU A 294 -11.69 11.74 -21.84
C LEU A 294 -10.57 12.56 -22.50
N ARG A 295 -10.20 13.65 -21.85
CA ARG A 295 -8.96 14.37 -22.12
C ARG A 295 -7.96 14.11 -20.98
N GLN A 296 -6.69 14.08 -21.28
CA GLN A 296 -5.64 14.01 -20.28
C GLN A 296 -5.21 15.44 -19.90
N ALA A 297 -5.14 15.73 -18.60
CA ALA A 297 -4.60 16.96 -18.06
C ALA A 297 -3.48 16.59 -17.07
N GLY A 298 -2.23 16.58 -17.54
CA GLY A 298 -1.09 16.10 -16.76
C GLY A 298 -1.24 14.63 -16.34
N ALA A 299 -1.24 14.38 -15.04
CA ALA A 299 -1.36 13.06 -14.42
C ALA A 299 -2.81 12.56 -14.20
N VAL A 300 -3.82 13.36 -14.55
CA VAL A 300 -5.24 13.02 -14.38
C VAL A 300 -5.97 12.94 -15.72
N TYR A 301 -7.06 12.17 -15.75
CA TYR A 301 -8.04 12.24 -16.83
C TYR A 301 -9.14 13.23 -16.44
N GLN A 302 -9.74 13.89 -17.41
CA GLN A 302 -10.93 14.71 -17.23
C GLN A 302 -11.94 14.35 -18.31
N PHE A 303 -13.23 14.47 -18.03
CA PHE A 303 -14.22 14.42 -19.11
C PHE A 303 -13.97 15.59 -20.07
N ARG A 304 -14.02 15.33 -21.38
CA ARG A 304 -13.82 16.39 -22.38
C ARG A 304 -14.85 17.52 -22.22
N HIS A 305 -16.06 17.18 -21.78
CA HIS A 305 -17.14 18.12 -21.49
C HIS A 305 -17.68 17.91 -20.08
N LEU A 306 -17.74 18.98 -19.28
CA LEU A 306 -18.34 18.96 -17.93
C LEU A 306 -19.84 18.61 -17.98
N ASP A 307 -20.54 19.07 -19.02
CA ASP A 307 -21.96 18.74 -19.21
C ASP A 307 -22.18 17.24 -19.46
N LEU A 308 -21.23 16.57 -20.12
CA LEU A 308 -21.26 15.11 -20.28
C LEU A 308 -21.09 14.42 -18.93
N GLN A 309 -20.18 14.90 -18.07
CA GLN A 309 -20.03 14.37 -16.70
C GLN A 309 -21.32 14.52 -15.91
N ARG A 310 -21.90 15.73 -15.85
CA ARG A 310 -23.15 15.98 -15.11
C ARG A 310 -24.29 15.12 -15.62
N HIS A 311 -24.45 15.04 -16.95
CA HIS A 311 -25.48 14.22 -17.57
C HIS A 311 -25.32 12.72 -17.25
N LEU A 312 -24.09 12.21 -17.25
CA LEU A 312 -23.80 10.81 -16.90
C LEU A 312 -23.97 10.53 -15.40
N ALA A 313 -23.70 11.51 -14.53
CA ALA A 313 -23.87 11.37 -13.08
C ALA A 313 -25.35 11.24 -12.68
N GLU A 314 -26.24 12.01 -13.34
CA GLU A 314 -27.69 12.03 -13.10
C GLU A 314 -28.43 10.80 -13.67
N ARG A 315 -27.81 10.09 -14.63
CA ARG A 315 -28.42 8.92 -15.27
C ARG A 315 -28.57 7.82 -14.23
N ARG A 316 -29.82 7.41 -13.90
CA ARG A 316 -30.08 6.28 -12.97
C ARG A 316 -29.57 4.96 -13.57
N PRO A 317 -29.03 4.04 -12.74
CA PRO A 317 -28.55 2.73 -13.19
C PRO A 317 -29.68 1.89 -13.79
#